data_AF-A0A7X1U3A4-F1
#
_entry.id   AF-A0A7X1U3A4-F1
#
_cell.length_a   1.000
_cell.length_b   1.000
_cell.length_c   1.000
_cell.angle_alpha   90.00
_cell.angle_beta   90.00
_cell.angle_gamma   90.00
#
_symmetry.space_group_name_H-M   'P 1'
#
loop_
_entity.id
_entity.type
_entity.pdbx_description
1 polymer ?
#
loop_
_entity_poly.entity_id
_entity_poly.type
_entity_poly.pdbx_seq_one_letter_code
_entity_poly.pdbx_strand_id
1 'polypeptide(L)'
;MNASPSRASLSALQEYAAHCLDAYCQAQGIAHPCIDELLEHLRSMASYSNLALWEQAGADLALNGRGDDMPASLCAMLDTQQTEQLQALACNVVEVGLADMYGQGSPLPRYFLAQVEAMLERANVQLPEDQNNSNPR
;
A
#
# COMPACT_ATOMS: atom_id res chain seq x y z
N MET A 1 -20.69 7.53 16.06
CA MET A 1 -19.59 6.68 16.57
C MET A 1 -19.20 5.79 15.42
N ASN A 2 -18.07 6.05 14.78
CA ASN A 2 -17.57 5.15 13.73
C ASN A 2 -16.90 3.98 14.45
N ALA A 3 -17.35 2.75 14.18
CA ALA A 3 -16.72 1.55 14.73
C ALA A 3 -15.29 1.44 14.21
N SER A 4 -14.35 1.03 15.06
CA SER A 4 -13.00 0.69 14.61
C SER A 4 -13.06 -0.34 13.50
N PRO A 5 -12.22 -0.25 12.45
CA PRO A 5 -12.21 -1.26 11.40
C PRO A 5 -11.88 -2.61 12.05
N SER A 6 -12.70 -3.61 11.78
CA SER A 6 -12.36 -4.98 12.12
C SER A 6 -11.06 -5.35 11.41
N ARG A 7 -10.29 -6.28 11.97
CA ARG A 7 -9.07 -6.78 11.33
C ARG A 7 -9.31 -7.19 9.86
N ALA A 8 -10.43 -7.85 9.58
CA ALA A 8 -10.82 -8.24 8.22
C ALA A 8 -11.00 -7.02 7.30
N SER A 9 -11.65 -5.96 7.79
CA SER A 9 -11.80 -4.72 7.00
C SER A 9 -10.48 -3.98 6.79
N LEU A 10 -9.57 -3.99 7.76
CA LEU A 10 -8.25 -3.38 7.60
C LEU A 10 -7.41 -4.15 6.56
N SER A 11 -7.38 -5.48 6.64
CA SER A 11 -6.68 -6.30 5.65
C SER A 11 -7.29 -6.18 4.26
N ALA A 12 -8.61 -6.02 4.13
CA ALA A 12 -9.27 -5.75 2.86
C ALA A 12 -8.84 -4.40 2.24
N LEU A 13 -8.71 -3.35 3.06
CA LEU A 13 -8.19 -2.07 2.59
C LEU A 13 -6.73 -2.18 2.16
N GLN A 14 -5.91 -2.92 2.92
CA GLN A 14 -4.50 -3.14 2.61
C GLN A 14 -4.31 -3.92 1.30
N GLU A 15 -5.13 -4.96 1.06
CA GLU A 15 -5.14 -5.74 -0.17
C GLU A 15 -5.43 -4.84 -1.38
N TYR A 16 -6.47 -4.03 -1.29
CA TYR A 16 -6.83 -3.09 -2.36
C TYR A 16 -5.74 -2.04 -2.58
N ALA A 17 -5.13 -1.49 -1.52
CA ALA A 17 -4.00 -0.58 -1.65
C ALA A 17 -2.79 -1.25 -2.35
N ALA A 18 -2.53 -2.54 -2.08
CA ALA A 18 -1.51 -3.30 -2.77
C ALA A 18 -1.84 -3.50 -4.27
N HIS A 19 -3.11 -3.74 -4.62
CA HIS A 19 -3.53 -3.76 -6.02
C HIS A 19 -3.32 -2.41 -6.72
N CYS A 20 -3.55 -1.29 -6.03
CA CYS A 20 -3.26 0.04 -6.59
C CYS A 20 -1.76 0.25 -6.85
N LEU A 21 -0.88 -0.19 -5.93
CA LEU A 21 0.57 -0.13 -6.14
C LEU A 21 0.99 -0.96 -7.35
N ASP A 22 0.48 -2.19 -7.47
CA ASP A 22 0.76 -3.08 -8.59
C ASP A 22 0.28 -2.45 -9.91
N ALA A 23 -0.97 -1.98 -9.98
CA ALA A 23 -1.52 -1.30 -11.16
C ALA A 23 -0.69 -0.08 -11.59
N TYR A 24 -0.23 0.73 -10.63
CA TYR A 24 0.68 1.84 -10.91
C TYR A 24 1.99 1.34 -11.50
N CYS A 25 2.64 0.35 -10.88
CA CYS A 25 3.91 -0.19 -11.36
C CYS A 25 3.78 -0.77 -12.77
N GLN A 26 2.71 -1.54 -13.05
CA GLN A 26 2.42 -2.06 -14.39
C GLN A 26 2.24 -0.95 -15.42
N ALA A 27 1.45 0.09 -15.09
CA ALA A 27 1.18 1.20 -16.00
C ALA A 27 2.42 2.05 -16.31
N GLN A 28 3.34 2.16 -15.34
CA GLN A 28 4.61 2.88 -15.50
C GLN A 28 5.73 2.00 -16.06
N GLY A 29 5.49 0.69 -16.29
CA GLY A 29 6.51 -0.25 -16.75
C GLY A 29 7.62 -0.50 -15.73
N ILE A 30 7.32 -0.34 -14.44
CA ILE A 30 8.25 -0.53 -13.33
C ILE A 30 8.13 -1.99 -12.86
N ALA A 31 9.20 -2.76 -13.01
CA ALA A 31 9.30 -4.13 -12.52
C ALA A 31 10.61 -4.30 -11.75
N HIS A 32 10.54 -4.64 -10.46
CA HIS A 32 11.70 -4.81 -9.60
C HIS A 32 11.40 -5.77 -8.43
N PRO A 33 12.30 -6.70 -8.07
CA PRO A 33 12.04 -7.69 -7.02
C PRO A 33 11.59 -7.11 -5.67
N CYS A 34 12.16 -5.98 -5.24
CA CYS A 34 11.74 -5.33 -3.99
C CYS A 34 10.29 -4.82 -4.00
N ILE A 35 9.73 -4.52 -5.18
CA ILE A 35 8.31 -4.16 -5.32
C ILE A 35 7.47 -5.44 -5.19
N ASP A 36 7.90 -6.54 -5.81
CA ASP A 36 7.23 -7.84 -5.69
C ASP A 36 7.18 -8.31 -4.23
N GLU A 37 8.30 -8.21 -3.51
CA GLU A 37 8.41 -8.52 -2.08
C GLU A 37 7.48 -7.65 -1.23
N LEU A 38 7.41 -6.34 -1.50
CA LEU A 38 6.49 -5.44 -0.82
C LEU A 38 5.03 -5.82 -1.10
N LEU A 39 4.67 -6.08 -2.36
CA LEU A 39 3.31 -6.47 -2.74
C LEU A 39 2.89 -7.78 -2.06
N GLU A 40 3.77 -8.79 -2.05
CA GLU A 40 3.54 -10.05 -1.34
C GLU A 40 3.32 -9.81 0.15
N HIS A 41 4.16 -8.99 0.77
CA HIS A 41 4.05 -8.65 2.18
C HIS A 41 2.72 -7.96 2.51
N LEU A 42 2.30 -6.96 1.73
CA LEU A 42 1.07 -6.22 1.95
C LEU A 42 -0.16 -7.14 1.85
N ARG A 43 -0.21 -8.00 0.83
CA ARG A 43 -1.29 -8.97 0.61
C ARG A 43 -1.36 -10.04 1.72
N SER A 44 -0.24 -10.29 2.38
CA SER A 44 -0.16 -11.32 3.44
C SER A 44 -0.85 -10.92 4.76
N MET A 45 -1.23 -9.65 4.97
CA MET A 45 -1.70 -9.13 6.25
C MET A 45 -2.83 -9.96 6.90
N ALA A 46 -3.78 -10.42 6.08
CA ALA A 46 -4.91 -11.24 6.54
C ALA A 46 -4.49 -12.61 7.09
N SER A 47 -3.36 -13.14 6.59
CA SER A 47 -2.86 -14.48 6.90
C SER A 47 -1.98 -14.53 8.15
N TYR A 48 -1.48 -13.38 8.62
CA TYR A 48 -0.69 -13.35 9.85
C TYR A 48 -1.55 -13.69 11.07
N SER A 49 -1.04 -14.44 12.03
CA SER A 49 -1.74 -14.61 13.31
C SER A 49 -1.60 -13.38 14.21
N ASN A 50 -0.45 -12.69 14.12
CA ASN A 50 -0.08 -11.53 14.91
C ASN A 50 0.35 -10.37 14.01
N LEU A 51 -0.32 -9.22 14.12
CA LEU A 51 0.00 -8.03 13.32
C LEU A 51 1.35 -7.39 13.70
N ALA A 52 1.85 -7.57 14.91
CA ALA A 52 3.19 -7.10 15.26
C ALA A 52 4.29 -7.86 14.49
N LEU A 53 4.08 -9.15 14.20
CA LEU A 53 5.00 -9.92 13.35
C LEU A 53 4.92 -9.47 11.90
N TRP A 54 3.72 -9.12 11.42
CA TRP A 54 3.55 -8.54 10.11
C TRP A 54 4.28 -7.19 10.02
N GLU A 55 4.07 -6.30 10.98
CA GLU A 55 4.75 -5.00 11.04
C GLU A 55 6.28 -5.15 11.00
N GLN A 56 6.83 -6.06 11.81
CA GLN A 56 8.26 -6.32 11.87
C GLN A 56 8.78 -6.83 10.52
N ALA A 57 8.12 -7.84 9.93
CA ALA A 57 8.53 -8.39 8.64
C ALA A 57 8.52 -7.32 7.52
N GLY A 58 7.56 -6.40 7.55
CA GLY A 58 7.49 -5.29 6.60
C GLY A 58 8.59 -4.24 6.79
N ALA A 59 9.03 -4.01 8.03
CA ALA A 59 10.13 -3.10 8.32
C ALA A 59 11.48 -3.60 7.79
N ASP A 60 11.66 -4.93 7.72
CA ASP A 60 12.88 -5.58 7.24
C ASP A 60 13.01 -5.62 5.69
N LEU A 61 11.99 -5.17 4.95
CA LEU A 61 12.01 -5.13 3.49
C LEU A 61 12.94 -4.03 2.96
N ALA A 62 13.56 -4.27 1.81
CA ALA A 62 14.40 -3.28 1.14
C ALA A 62 13.61 -2.03 0.71
N LEU A 63 12.37 -2.21 0.24
CA LEU A 63 11.40 -1.14 0.01
C LEU A 63 10.29 -1.29 1.05
N ASN A 64 10.37 -0.54 2.15
CA ASN A 64 9.44 -0.71 3.28
C ASN A 64 8.36 0.38 3.39
N GLY A 65 8.47 1.49 2.64
CA GLY A 65 7.49 2.58 2.66
C GLY A 65 7.41 3.35 3.98
N ARG A 66 8.43 3.29 4.84
CA ARG A 66 8.41 3.92 6.19
C ARG A 66 9.22 5.21 6.29
N GLY A 67 9.48 5.85 5.15
CA GLY A 67 10.33 7.04 5.05
C GLY A 67 11.83 6.75 4.91
N ASP A 68 12.22 5.46 4.90
CA ASP A 68 13.58 5.06 4.51
C ASP A 68 13.83 5.33 3.02
N ASP A 69 15.10 5.48 2.68
CA ASP A 69 15.54 5.66 1.30
C ASP A 69 15.15 4.45 0.44
N MET A 70 14.69 4.70 -0.79
CA MET A 70 14.43 3.61 -1.72
C MET A 70 15.74 2.87 -2.09
N PRO A 71 15.65 1.55 -2.39
CA PRO A 71 16.81 0.78 -2.83
C PRO A 71 17.54 1.44 -3.98
N ALA A 72 18.86 1.57 -3.87
CA ALA A 72 19.68 2.21 -4.91
C ALA A 72 19.52 1.54 -6.30
N SER A 73 19.30 0.21 -6.33
CA SER A 73 19.03 -0.54 -7.56
C SER A 73 17.73 -0.13 -8.23
N LEU A 74 16.69 0.19 -7.44
CA LEU A 74 15.41 0.67 -7.93
C LEU A 74 15.54 2.12 -8.41
N CYS A 75 16.20 3.00 -7.64
CA CYS A 75 16.45 4.39 -8.04
C CYS A 75 17.24 4.49 -9.35
N ALA A 76 18.18 3.57 -9.61
CA ALA A 76 18.95 3.57 -10.85
C ALA A 76 18.11 3.29 -12.12
N MET A 77 16.89 2.77 -11.96
CA MET A 77 15.97 2.47 -13.07
C MET A 77 14.95 3.59 -13.33
N LEU A 78 14.82 4.55 -12.41
CA LEU A 78 13.78 5.55 -12.41
C LEU A 78 14.36 6.94 -12.62
N ASP A 79 13.62 7.82 -13.28
CA ASP A 79 13.93 9.25 -13.19
C ASP A 79 13.54 9.81 -11.82
N THR A 80 13.96 11.06 -11.54
CA THR A 80 13.68 11.71 -10.25
C THR A 80 12.18 11.80 -9.94
N GLN A 81 11.35 12.10 -10.94
CA GLN A 81 9.92 12.24 -10.74
C GLN A 81 9.26 10.89 -10.44
N GLN A 82 9.62 9.84 -11.19
CA GLN A 82 9.17 8.47 -10.95
C GLN A 82 9.60 7.98 -9.56
N THR A 83 10.84 8.31 -9.17
CA THR A 83 11.41 7.97 -7.85
C THR A 83 10.55 8.57 -6.73
N GLU A 84 10.30 9.89 -6.78
CA GLU A 84 9.51 10.60 -5.78
C GLU A 84 8.06 10.09 -5.72
N GLN A 85 7.44 9.85 -6.89
CA GLN A 85 6.07 9.36 -6.97
C GLN A 85 5.93 7.94 -6.43
N LEU A 86 6.85 7.04 -6.78
CA LEU A 86 6.83 5.67 -6.29
C LEU A 86 7.07 5.61 -4.78
N GLN A 87 8.02 6.40 -4.27
CA GLN A 87 8.28 6.46 -2.83
C GLN A 87 7.05 6.96 -2.08
N ALA A 88 6.45 8.07 -2.52
CA ALA A 88 5.23 8.59 -1.91
C ALA A 88 4.07 7.59 -1.98
N LEU A 89 3.93 6.85 -3.09
CA LEU A 89 2.88 5.85 -3.25
C LEU A 89 3.09 4.69 -2.28
N ALA A 90 4.31 4.14 -2.22
CA ALA A 90 4.67 3.07 -1.31
C ALA A 90 4.40 3.48 0.16
N CYS A 91 4.76 4.71 0.54
CA CYS A 91 4.48 5.21 1.88
C CYS A 91 2.98 5.22 2.19
N ASN A 92 2.15 5.80 1.30
CA ASN A 92 0.70 5.83 1.54
C ASN A 92 0.09 4.42 1.58
N VAL A 93 0.55 3.50 0.72
CA VAL A 93 0.05 2.12 0.67
C VAL A 93 0.35 1.35 1.95
N VAL A 94 1.55 1.51 2.52
CA VAL A 94 1.94 0.85 3.78
C VAL A 94 1.18 1.43 4.97
N GLU A 95 0.95 2.74 4.99
CA GLU A 95 0.22 3.41 6.06
C GLU A 95 -1.26 3.00 6.15
N VAL A 96 -1.86 2.49 5.07
CA VAL A 96 -3.22 1.94 5.10
C VAL A 96 -3.35 0.85 6.18
N GLY A 97 -2.40 -0.09 6.24
CA GLY A 97 -2.41 -1.19 7.20
C GLY A 97 -1.86 -0.79 8.56
N LEU A 98 -0.89 0.13 8.63
CA LEU A 98 -0.24 0.51 9.88
C LEU A 98 -1.07 1.44 10.76
N ALA A 99 -1.75 2.43 10.17
CA ALA A 99 -2.32 3.55 10.92
C ALA A 99 -3.31 3.13 12.02
N ASP A 100 -3.98 2.00 11.85
CA ASP A 100 -4.97 1.45 12.80
C ASP A 100 -4.69 0.00 13.22
N MET A 101 -3.50 -0.54 12.96
CA MET A 101 -3.22 -1.96 13.21
C MET A 101 -3.46 -2.40 14.67
N TYR A 102 -3.36 -1.45 15.61
CA TYR A 102 -3.59 -1.66 17.05
C TYR A 102 -5.03 -1.34 17.52
N GLY A 103 -5.97 -1.15 16.59
CA GLY A 103 -7.41 -1.06 16.88
C GLY A 103 -7.91 0.32 17.31
N GLN A 104 -7.18 1.40 17.01
CA GLN A 104 -7.56 2.77 17.38
C GLN A 104 -8.92 3.21 16.82
N GLY A 105 -9.31 2.73 15.63
CA GLY A 105 -10.60 3.07 15.03
C GLY A 105 -10.66 4.46 14.43
N SER A 106 -9.57 4.87 13.80
CA SER A 106 -9.43 6.17 13.16
C SER A 106 -9.88 6.14 11.69
N PRO A 107 -10.09 7.31 11.07
CA PRO A 107 -10.31 7.39 9.63
C PRO A 107 -9.02 7.25 8.80
N LEU A 108 -7.85 7.08 9.43
CA LEU A 108 -6.55 7.16 8.76
C LEU A 108 -6.36 6.11 7.66
N PRO A 109 -6.71 4.82 7.81
CA PRO A 109 -6.56 3.84 6.72
C PRO A 109 -7.28 4.28 5.43
N ARG A 110 -8.50 4.83 5.57
CA ARG A 110 -9.28 5.31 4.44
C ARG A 110 -8.73 6.63 3.87
N TYR A 111 -8.17 7.48 4.73
CA TYR A 111 -7.49 8.68 4.28
C TYR A 111 -6.28 8.33 3.40
N PHE A 112 -5.41 7.44 3.87
CA PHE A 112 -4.26 6.99 3.08
C PHE A 112 -4.68 6.29 1.80
N LEU A 113 -5.73 5.47 1.84
CA LEU A 113 -6.26 4.86 0.63
C LEU A 113 -6.75 5.90 -0.39
N ALA A 114 -7.49 6.92 0.04
CA ALA A 114 -7.93 7.99 -0.85
C ALA A 114 -6.73 8.76 -1.44
N GLN A 115 -5.63 8.90 -0.69
CA GLN A 115 -4.39 9.47 -1.22
C GLN A 115 -3.77 8.58 -2.31
N VAL A 116 -3.74 7.25 -2.11
CA VAL A 116 -3.29 6.27 -3.12
C VAL A 116 -4.12 6.40 -4.40
N GLU A 117 -5.45 6.38 -4.30
CA GLU A 117 -6.34 6.51 -5.46
C GLU A 117 -6.10 7.82 -6.22
N ALA A 118 -6.01 8.95 -5.51
CA ALA A 118 -5.73 10.24 -6.12
C ALA A 118 -4.36 10.29 -6.83
N MET A 119 -3.37 9.53 -6.36
CA MET A 119 -2.07 9.41 -7.03
C MET A 119 -2.17 8.62 -8.33
N LEU A 120 -2.91 7.50 -8.35
CA LEU A 120 -3.17 6.73 -9.57
C LEU A 120 -3.92 7.56 -10.61
N GLU A 121 -4.96 8.29 -10.19
CA GLU A 121 -5.73 9.17 -11.07
C GLU A 121 -4.84 10.25 -11.72
N ARG A 122 -3.98 10.90 -10.95
CA ARG A 122 -3.02 11.90 -11.47
C ARG A 122 -2.01 11.31 -12.45
N ALA A 123 -1.69 10.02 -12.29
CA ALA A 123 -0.84 9.28 -13.20
C ALA A 123 -1.60 8.68 -14.41
N ASN A 124 -2.91 8.97 -14.54
CA ASN A 124 -3.80 8.38 -15.54
C ASN A 124 -3.85 6.85 -15.50
N VAL A 125 -3.69 6.26 -14.31
CA VAL A 125 -3.83 4.83 -14.07
C VAL A 125 -5.27 4.53 -13.67
N GLN A 126 -5.88 3.54 -14.32
CA GLN A 126 -7.23 3.10 -13.94
C GLN A 126 -7.19 2.47 -12.54
N LEU A 127 -8.11 2.88 -11.68
CA LEU A 127 -8.26 2.28 -10.35
C LEU A 127 -8.68 0.81 -10.50
N PRO A 128 -8.07 -0.12 -9.74
CA PRO A 128 -8.54 -1.50 -9.66
C PRO A 128 -10.00 -1.58 -9.19
N GLU A 129 -10.69 -2.67 -9.50
CA GLU A 129 -12.01 -2.92 -8.91
C GLU A 129 -11.85 -3.24 -7.42
N ASP A 130 -12.49 -2.45 -6.55
CA ASP A 130 -12.64 -2.81 -5.14
C ASP A 130 -13.68 -3.94 -5.01
N GLN A 131 -13.20 -5.18 -4.96
CA GLN A 131 -14.06 -6.36 -4.82
C GLN A 131 -14.88 -6.35 -3.52
N ASN A 132 -14.56 -5.50 -2.55
CA ASN A 132 -15.31 -5.35 -1.29
C ASN A 132 -16.34 -4.22 -1.33
N ASN A 133 -16.36 -3.38 -2.38
CA ASN A 133 -17.35 -2.32 -2.60
C ASN A 133 -18.31 -2.66 -3.75
N SER A 134 -18.54 -3.95 -4.02
CA SER A 134 -19.62 -4.44 -4.88
C SER A 134 -20.99 -4.23 -4.22
N ASN A 135 -21.36 -2.97 -3.96
CA ASN A 135 -22.72 -2.57 -3.67
C ASN A 135 -22.99 -1.28 -4.45
N PRO A 136 -23.88 -1.28 -5.45
CA PRO A 136 -24.18 -0.06 -6.20
C PRO A 136 -24.78 0.97 -5.24
N ARG A 137 -24.28 2.21 -5.33
CA ARG A 137 -24.94 3.38 -4.75
C ARG A 137 -26.34 3.56 -5.33
#